data_AF-A0A382R0N4-F1
#
_entry.id   AF-A0A382R0N4-F1
#
_cell.length_a   1.000
_cell.length_b   1.000
_cell.length_c   1.000
_cell.angle_alpha   90.00
_cell.angle_beta   90.00
_cell.angle_gamma   90.00
#
_symmetry.space_group_name_H-M   'P 1'
#
loop_
_entity.id
_entity.type
_entity.pdbx_description
1 polymer ?
#
loop_
_entity_poly.entity_id
_entity_poly.type
_entity_poly.pdbx_seq_one_letter_code
_entity_poly.pdbx_strand_id
1 'polypeptide(L)'
;PRIDPRRVAVTGWSLGGGVALFSAWMPLIEAIAPEGRFAAHLSFYPPCMFDMELIEFSEAPIHILAGELDDWVPADACEDLAADLMAEGVNVGITVYPNAHHGFDREGPLSVAEKGYTASGCHFRMRGDGALLMNFLNIPMITPFRQKIALAFCAGRGPTIGGNPEARKASFEFARNFMTEHISR
;
A
#
# COMPACT_ATOMS: atom_id res chain seq x y z
N PRO A 1 4.57 30.70 -10.48
CA PRO A 1 4.44 29.26 -10.84
C PRO A 1 2.97 28.83 -10.78
N ARG A 2 2.51 27.87 -11.60
CA ARG A 2 1.11 27.37 -11.58
C ARG A 2 0.89 26.18 -10.63
N ILE A 3 1.96 25.65 -10.04
CA ILE A 3 1.96 24.55 -9.07
C ILE A 3 2.63 25.08 -7.81
N ASP A 4 1.99 24.94 -6.65
CA ASP A 4 2.62 25.17 -5.33
C ASP A 4 3.34 23.88 -4.92
N PRO A 5 4.68 23.87 -4.83
CA PRO A 5 5.43 22.66 -4.46
C PRO A 5 5.09 22.13 -3.06
N ARG A 6 4.47 22.94 -2.19
CA ARG A 6 4.03 22.53 -0.86
C ARG A 6 2.66 21.85 -0.85
N ARG A 7 2.02 21.69 -2.01
CA ARG A 7 0.65 21.16 -2.17
C ARG A 7 0.59 20.07 -3.22
N VAL A 8 1.60 19.21 -3.23
CA VAL A 8 1.66 18.06 -4.13
C VAL A 8 1.33 16.83 -3.30
N ALA A 9 0.27 16.11 -3.66
CA ALA A 9 -0.04 14.81 -3.11
C ALA A 9 0.38 13.70 -4.06
N VAL A 10 0.54 12.48 -3.54
CA VAL A 10 0.82 11.28 -4.31
C VAL A 10 -0.29 10.27 -4.13
N THR A 11 -0.68 9.62 -5.23
CA THR A 11 -1.61 8.50 -5.20
C THR A 11 -1.13 7.39 -6.12
N GLY A 12 -1.43 6.13 -5.77
CA GLY A 12 -1.06 5.00 -6.58
C GLY A 12 -1.86 3.74 -6.28
N TRP A 13 -1.77 2.76 -7.17
CA TRP A 13 -2.54 1.51 -7.12
C TRP A 13 -1.60 0.30 -7.05
N SER A 14 -1.95 -0.72 -6.26
CA SER A 14 -1.18 -1.97 -6.13
C SER A 14 0.28 -1.67 -5.76
N LEU A 15 1.25 -2.15 -6.55
CA LEU A 15 2.66 -1.78 -6.37
C LEU A 15 2.89 -0.26 -6.33
N GLY A 16 2.18 0.51 -7.16
CA GLY A 16 2.22 1.98 -7.12
C GLY A 16 1.55 2.56 -5.87
N GLY A 17 0.60 1.85 -5.26
CA GLY A 17 0.05 2.18 -3.95
C GLY A 17 1.08 2.01 -2.85
N GLY A 18 1.94 0.99 -2.97
CA GLY A 18 3.11 0.83 -2.10
C GLY A 18 4.07 2.01 -2.24
N VAL A 19 4.33 2.47 -3.48
CA VAL A 19 5.13 3.69 -3.71
C VAL A 19 4.49 4.91 -3.04
N ALA A 20 3.17 5.11 -3.18
CA ALA A 20 2.47 6.21 -2.53
C ALA A 20 2.60 6.14 -0.99
N LEU A 21 2.40 4.96 -0.40
CA LEU A 21 2.50 4.73 1.06
C LEU A 21 3.92 5.00 1.57
N PHE A 22 4.92 4.32 1.01
CA PHE A 22 6.30 4.40 1.49
C PHE A 22 7.03 5.67 1.09
N SER A 23 6.50 6.47 0.16
CA SER A 23 7.03 7.82 -0.09
C SER A 23 6.87 8.79 1.09
N ALA A 24 6.09 8.43 2.11
CA ALA A 24 6.03 9.11 3.40
C ALA A 24 7.08 8.61 4.42
N TRP A 25 7.75 7.48 4.15
CA TRP A 25 8.70 6.86 5.08
C TRP A 25 10.03 7.62 5.07
N MET A 26 10.45 8.10 6.25
CA MET A 26 11.58 9.02 6.42
C MET A 26 12.90 8.47 5.87
N PRO A 27 13.29 7.20 6.13
CA PRO A 27 14.50 6.63 5.54
C PRO A 27 14.53 6.68 4.01
N LEU A 28 13.37 6.53 3.35
CA LEU A 28 13.28 6.61 1.89
C LEU A 28 13.40 8.06 1.39
N ILE A 29 12.72 8.99 2.06
CA ILE A 29 12.78 10.42 1.73
C ILE A 29 14.23 10.91 1.83
N GLU A 30 14.92 10.61 2.93
CA GLU A 30 16.29 11.04 3.18
C GLU A 30 17.28 10.46 2.16
N ALA A 31 17.06 9.22 1.71
CA ALA A 31 17.93 8.55 0.74
C ALA A 31 17.77 9.06 -0.71
N ILE A 32 16.56 9.48 -1.11
CA ILE A 32 16.24 9.76 -2.52
C ILE A 32 15.93 11.23 -2.78
N ALA A 33 15.20 11.88 -1.89
CA ALA A 33 14.67 13.23 -2.10
C ALA A 33 14.54 14.00 -0.77
N PRO A 34 15.65 14.35 -0.09
CA PRO A 34 15.62 14.99 1.23
C PRO A 34 14.87 16.33 1.25
N GLU A 35 14.87 17.03 0.11
CA GLU A 35 14.17 18.30 -0.10
C GLU A 35 12.74 18.13 -0.64
N GLY A 36 12.34 16.90 -0.99
CA GLY A 36 11.06 16.58 -1.63
C GLY A 36 10.13 15.88 -0.66
N ARG A 37 8.96 16.49 -0.40
CA ARG A 37 7.91 15.89 0.43
C ARG A 37 6.56 16.07 -0.26
N PHE A 38 5.73 15.04 -0.15
CA PHE A 38 4.32 15.16 -0.52
C PHE A 38 3.53 15.70 0.68
N ALA A 39 2.46 16.43 0.39
CA ALA A 39 1.55 16.97 1.38
C ALA A 39 0.49 15.95 1.84
N ALA A 40 0.29 14.87 1.08
CA ALA A 40 -0.63 13.78 1.39
C ALA A 40 -0.34 12.53 0.54
N HIS A 41 -0.68 11.36 1.08
CA HIS A 41 -0.39 10.05 0.47
C HIS A 41 -1.67 9.21 0.43
N LEU A 42 -2.13 8.85 -0.77
CA LEU A 42 -3.33 8.03 -0.95
C LEU A 42 -2.99 6.72 -1.67
N SER A 43 -3.22 5.60 -1.01
CA SER A 43 -2.85 4.29 -1.54
C SER A 43 -4.08 3.43 -1.83
N PHE A 44 -4.24 3.01 -3.08
CA PHE A 44 -5.24 2.03 -3.47
C PHE A 44 -4.62 0.63 -3.43
N TYR A 45 -5.17 -0.22 -2.58
CA TYR A 45 -4.82 -1.63 -2.36
C TYR A 45 -3.29 -1.88 -2.42
N PRO A 46 -2.50 -1.15 -1.61
CA PRO A 46 -1.05 -1.27 -1.61
C PRO A 46 -0.62 -2.62 -1.04
N PRO A 47 0.59 -3.12 -1.34
CA PRO A 47 1.17 -4.20 -0.55
C PRO A 47 1.37 -3.74 0.91
N CYS A 48 0.82 -4.48 1.87
CA CYS A 48 0.90 -4.17 3.31
C CYS A 48 1.47 -5.30 4.17
N MET A 49 1.89 -6.41 3.57
CA MET A 49 2.27 -7.65 4.28
C MET A 49 3.65 -7.57 4.94
N PHE A 50 3.86 -6.55 5.77
CA PHE A 50 5.16 -6.18 6.32
C PHE A 50 5.09 -5.89 7.82
N ASP A 51 6.02 -6.46 8.57
CA ASP A 51 6.30 -6.09 9.97
C ASP A 51 7.52 -5.14 9.98
N MET A 52 7.29 -3.86 10.23
CA MET A 52 8.31 -2.82 10.09
C MET A 52 9.16 -2.67 11.36
N GLU A 53 10.48 -2.89 11.24
CA GLU A 53 11.43 -2.66 12.33
C GLU A 53 11.59 -1.17 12.68
N LEU A 54 11.37 -0.28 11.71
CA LEU A 54 11.51 1.17 11.88
C LEU A 54 10.29 1.89 11.31
N ILE A 55 9.44 2.38 12.20
CA ILE A 55 8.26 3.18 11.88
C ILE A 55 8.61 4.66 12.10
N GLU A 56 9.12 5.29 11.05
CA GLU A 56 9.40 6.72 11.02
C GLU A 56 8.81 7.30 9.74
N PHE A 57 7.65 7.93 9.85
CA PHE A 57 6.93 8.52 8.72
C PHE A 57 6.85 10.04 8.89
N SER A 58 6.72 10.75 7.76
CA SER A 58 6.44 12.17 7.77
C SER A 58 5.09 12.47 8.43
N GLU A 59 4.90 13.69 8.92
CA GLU A 59 3.63 14.15 9.50
C GLU A 59 2.48 14.28 8.47
N ALA A 60 2.77 14.10 7.18
CA ALA A 60 1.76 14.19 6.12
C ALA A 60 0.71 13.07 6.27
N PRO A 61 -0.58 13.36 6.06
CA PRO A 61 -1.65 12.36 6.13
C PRO A 61 -1.45 11.26 5.09
N ILE A 62 -1.66 10.03 5.55
CA ILE A 62 -1.64 8.81 4.75
C ILE A 62 -3.03 8.19 4.81
N HIS A 63 -3.56 7.70 3.70
CA HIS A 63 -4.78 6.91 3.70
C HIS A 63 -4.70 5.71 2.78
N ILE A 64 -5.14 4.55 3.27
CA ILE A 64 -5.19 3.29 2.52
C ILE A 64 -6.63 2.96 2.14
N LEU A 65 -6.85 2.57 0.90
CA LEU A 65 -8.13 2.12 0.37
C LEU A 65 -8.00 0.66 -0.05
N ALA A 66 -8.59 -0.26 0.70
CA ALA A 66 -8.47 -1.70 0.49
C ALA A 66 -9.81 -2.34 0.09
N GLY A 67 -9.77 -3.49 -0.57
CA GLY A 67 -10.95 -4.31 -0.84
C GLY A 67 -11.02 -5.48 0.16
N GLU A 68 -12.18 -5.69 0.79
CA GLU A 68 -12.40 -6.75 1.80
C GLU A 68 -12.02 -8.16 1.31
N LEU A 69 -12.24 -8.44 0.03
CA LEU A 69 -12.01 -9.75 -0.59
C LEU A 69 -10.73 -9.79 -1.45
N ASP A 70 -9.84 -8.82 -1.28
CA ASP A 70 -8.57 -8.80 -1.99
C ASP A 70 -7.69 -9.99 -1.58
N ASP A 71 -7.49 -10.94 -2.49
CA ASP A 71 -6.63 -12.12 -2.30
C ASP A 71 -5.22 -11.91 -2.91
N TRP A 72 -5.02 -10.79 -3.61
CA TRP A 72 -3.72 -10.37 -4.12
C TRP A 72 -2.91 -9.71 -3.01
N VAL A 73 -3.54 -8.78 -2.30
CA VAL A 73 -3.06 -8.21 -1.04
C VAL A 73 -4.24 -8.17 -0.06
N PRO A 74 -4.25 -9.05 0.96
CA PRO A 74 -5.31 -9.06 1.96
C PRO A 74 -5.56 -7.72 2.63
N ALA A 75 -6.83 -7.40 2.86
CA ALA A 75 -7.21 -6.22 3.62
C ALA A 75 -6.73 -6.26 5.06
N ASP A 76 -6.75 -7.44 5.71
CA ASP A 76 -6.30 -7.62 7.09
C ASP A 76 -4.82 -7.23 7.27
N ALA A 77 -3.95 -7.57 6.31
CA ALA A 77 -2.56 -7.13 6.31
C ALA A 77 -2.43 -5.59 6.26
N CYS A 78 -3.33 -4.89 5.57
CA CYS A 78 -3.34 -3.43 5.56
C CYS A 78 -3.95 -2.82 6.83
N GLU A 79 -4.93 -3.48 7.44
CA GLU A 79 -5.48 -3.09 8.74
C GLU A 79 -4.42 -3.24 9.85
N ASP A 80 -3.71 -4.36 9.87
CA ASP A 80 -2.60 -4.63 10.80
C ASP A 80 -1.49 -3.59 10.64
N LEU A 81 -1.00 -3.35 9.42
CA LEU A 81 0.01 -2.33 9.17
C LEU A 81 -0.47 -0.94 9.61
N ALA A 82 -1.71 -0.56 9.28
CA ALA A 82 -2.25 0.73 9.70
C ALA A 82 -2.34 0.83 11.24
N ALA A 83 -2.70 -0.25 11.93
CA ALA A 83 -2.74 -0.30 13.38
C ALA A 83 -1.35 -0.10 14.00
N ASP A 84 -0.32 -0.78 13.49
CA ASP A 84 1.06 -0.62 13.94
C ASP A 84 1.57 0.81 13.73
N LEU A 85 1.30 1.38 12.55
CA LEU A 85 1.65 2.78 12.25
C LEU A 85 0.92 3.77 13.17
N MET A 86 -0.38 3.58 13.43
CA MET A 86 -1.13 4.44 14.35
C MET A 86 -0.61 4.33 15.80
N ALA A 87 -0.18 3.14 16.23
CA ALA A 87 0.37 2.93 17.56
C ALA A 87 1.65 3.76 17.81
N GLU A 88 2.42 4.00 16.76
CA GLU A 88 3.62 4.86 16.77
C GLU A 88 3.32 6.34 16.46
N GLY A 89 2.03 6.72 16.38
CA GLY A 89 1.60 8.11 16.18
C GLY A 89 1.64 8.61 14.74
N VAL A 90 1.76 7.71 13.76
CA VAL A 90 1.67 8.08 12.34
C VAL A 90 0.24 8.49 11.99
N ASN A 91 0.09 9.59 11.24
CA ASN A 91 -1.19 10.07 10.72
C ASN A 91 -1.65 9.20 9.54
N VAL A 92 -2.17 8.01 9.83
CA VAL A 92 -2.67 7.06 8.83
C VAL A 92 -4.12 6.68 9.08
N GLY A 93 -4.90 6.56 8.00
CA GLY A 93 -6.23 5.97 8.00
C GLY A 93 -6.34 4.81 7.02
N ILE A 94 -7.37 3.98 7.20
CA ILE A 94 -7.74 2.93 6.26
C ILE A 94 -9.24 2.89 6.05
N THR A 95 -9.65 2.62 4.80
CA THR A 95 -11.03 2.30 4.44
C THR A 95 -11.04 0.98 3.71
N VAL A 96 -11.79 0.01 4.22
CA VAL A 96 -12.02 -1.29 3.58
C VAL A 96 -13.39 -1.29 2.90
N TYR A 97 -13.42 -1.56 1.60
CA TYR A 97 -14.66 -1.64 0.84
C TYR A 97 -15.23 -3.06 0.86
N PRO A 98 -16.49 -3.25 1.30
CA PRO A 98 -17.08 -4.57 1.41
C PRO A 98 -17.32 -5.20 0.04
N ASN A 99 -17.16 -6.53 -0.04
CA ASN A 99 -17.29 -7.34 -1.26
C ASN A 99 -16.40 -6.89 -2.43
N ALA A 100 -15.31 -6.17 -2.15
CA ALA A 100 -14.43 -5.61 -3.16
C ALA A 100 -13.12 -6.40 -3.23
N HIS A 101 -12.66 -6.71 -4.44
CA HIS A 101 -11.39 -7.41 -4.67
C HIS A 101 -10.28 -6.41 -5.04
N HIS A 102 -9.08 -6.92 -5.38
CA HIS A 102 -8.05 -6.11 -6.01
C HIS A 102 -8.62 -5.38 -7.25
N GLY A 103 -8.25 -4.13 -7.46
CA GLY A 103 -8.73 -3.36 -8.61
C GLY A 103 -10.22 -3.01 -8.56
N PHE A 104 -10.82 -2.95 -7.37
CA PHE A 104 -12.23 -2.60 -7.16
C PHE A 104 -12.67 -1.31 -7.84
N ASP A 105 -11.73 -0.39 -8.05
CA ASP A 105 -11.99 0.90 -8.65
C ASP A 105 -12.06 0.82 -10.17
N ARG A 106 -11.93 -0.35 -10.81
CA ARG A 106 -11.99 -0.50 -12.27
C ARG A 106 -13.42 -0.73 -12.78
N GLU A 107 -13.59 -0.63 -14.09
CA GLU A 107 -14.81 -1.09 -14.77
C GLU A 107 -14.63 -2.53 -15.27
N GLY A 108 -15.74 -3.27 -15.33
CA GLY A 108 -15.78 -4.63 -15.85
C GLY A 108 -15.90 -5.70 -14.77
N PRO A 109 -16.13 -6.96 -15.20
CA PRO A 109 -16.37 -8.07 -14.29
C PRO A 109 -15.10 -8.50 -13.56
N LEU A 110 -15.28 -9.34 -12.54
CA LEU A 110 -14.19 -10.08 -11.91
C LEU A 110 -13.53 -11.03 -12.90
N SER A 111 -12.22 -11.22 -12.73
CA SER A 111 -11.42 -12.15 -13.49
C SER A 111 -10.33 -12.74 -12.59
N VAL A 112 -9.88 -13.96 -12.91
CA VAL A 112 -8.78 -14.62 -12.22
C VAL A 112 -7.48 -14.37 -12.98
N ALA A 113 -6.49 -13.81 -12.30
CA ALA A 113 -5.16 -13.67 -12.84
C ALA A 113 -4.35 -14.95 -12.58
N GLU A 114 -4.56 -16.00 -13.39
CA GLU A 114 -4.01 -17.35 -13.23
C GLU A 114 -2.51 -17.41 -12.87
N LYS A 115 -1.70 -16.49 -13.41
CA LYS A 115 -0.25 -16.42 -13.18
C LYS A 115 0.15 -15.52 -12.02
N GLY A 116 -0.77 -14.70 -11.52
CA GLY A 116 -0.56 -13.82 -10.36
C GLY A 116 -0.35 -14.63 -9.09
N TYR A 117 0.34 -14.02 -8.13
CA TYR A 117 0.49 -14.57 -6.79
C TYR A 117 -0.66 -14.07 -5.92
N THR A 118 -1.24 -14.96 -5.11
CA THR A 118 -2.01 -14.53 -3.93
C THR A 118 -1.03 -14.38 -2.78
N ALA A 119 -1.16 -13.31 -2.01
CA ALA A 119 -0.24 -13.04 -0.91
C ALA A 119 -0.86 -13.22 0.48
N SER A 120 -2.05 -13.84 0.56
CA SER A 120 -2.77 -14.08 1.82
C SER A 120 -2.04 -14.92 2.85
N GLY A 121 -1.08 -15.76 2.44
CA GLY A 121 -0.23 -16.50 3.37
C GLY A 121 1.09 -15.80 3.71
N CYS A 122 1.38 -14.66 3.10
CA CYS A 122 2.67 -14.00 3.18
C CYS A 122 2.63 -12.85 4.18
N HIS A 123 3.64 -12.79 5.05
CA HIS A 123 3.93 -11.66 5.91
C HIS A 123 5.43 -11.62 6.12
N PHE A 124 6.09 -10.48 5.95
CA PHE A 124 7.55 -10.40 5.96
C PHE A 124 8.05 -9.31 6.90
N ARG A 125 9.08 -9.60 7.69
CA ARG A 125 9.77 -8.54 8.43
C ARG A 125 10.52 -7.62 7.48
N MET A 126 10.40 -6.31 7.67
CA MET A 126 11.16 -5.27 6.98
C MET A 126 12.17 -4.65 7.93
N ARG A 127 13.45 -4.71 7.56
CA ARG A 127 14.51 -4.03 8.31
C ARG A 127 14.46 -2.52 8.11
N GLY A 128 15.07 -1.74 9.00
CA GLY A 128 15.10 -0.27 8.92
C GLY A 128 15.77 0.32 7.68
N ASP A 129 16.47 -0.47 6.84
CA ASP A 129 16.97 -0.05 5.52
C ASP A 129 16.02 -0.41 4.35
N GLY A 130 14.82 -0.91 4.66
CA GLY A 130 13.78 -1.27 3.70
C GLY A 130 13.91 -2.69 3.14
N ALA A 131 14.91 -3.46 3.58
CA ALA A 131 15.07 -4.83 3.12
C ALA A 131 14.05 -5.77 3.78
N LEU A 132 13.20 -6.37 2.96
CA LEU A 132 12.31 -7.46 3.39
C LEU A 132 13.10 -8.75 3.62
N LEU A 133 12.78 -9.47 4.69
CA LEU A 133 13.49 -10.67 5.13
C LEU A 133 12.68 -11.95 4.85
N MET A 134 13.39 -13.04 4.58
CA MET A 134 12.81 -14.38 4.57
C MET A 134 12.48 -14.85 5.99
N ASN A 135 11.26 -15.33 6.22
CA ASN A 135 10.78 -15.72 7.57
C ASN A 135 11.56 -16.85 8.24
N PHE A 136 12.25 -17.71 7.49
CA PHE A 136 12.93 -18.90 8.02
C PHE A 136 14.44 -18.71 8.27
N LEU A 137 15.07 -17.66 7.72
CA LEU A 137 16.53 -17.43 7.82
C LEU A 137 16.96 -15.96 7.99
N ASN A 138 16.02 -15.00 8.06
CA ASN A 138 16.31 -13.56 8.10
C ASN A 138 17.21 -13.08 6.94
N ILE A 139 17.14 -13.76 5.79
CA ILE A 139 17.93 -13.42 4.61
C ILE A 139 17.21 -12.29 3.84
N PRO A 140 17.89 -11.19 3.50
CA PRO A 140 17.31 -10.11 2.70
C PRO A 140 16.89 -10.55 1.29
N MET A 141 15.65 -10.25 0.92
CA MET A 141 15.01 -10.51 -0.36
C MET A 141 15.30 -9.44 -1.41
N ILE A 142 16.57 -9.04 -1.52
CA ILE A 142 17.04 -7.95 -2.40
C ILE A 142 17.35 -8.41 -3.84
N THR A 143 17.10 -9.68 -4.17
CA THR A 143 17.29 -10.21 -5.53
C THR A 143 16.06 -10.98 -6.00
N PRO A 144 15.77 -11.02 -7.32
CA PRO A 144 14.63 -11.76 -7.85
C PRO A 144 14.63 -13.24 -7.48
N PHE A 145 15.81 -13.87 -7.39
CA PHE A 145 15.93 -15.28 -7.00
C PHE A 145 15.49 -15.51 -5.55
N ARG A 146 15.92 -14.65 -4.62
CA ARG A 146 15.53 -14.75 -3.20
C ARG A 146 14.05 -14.44 -3.01
N GLN A 147 13.53 -13.42 -3.68
CA GLN A 147 12.09 -13.11 -3.66
C GLN A 147 11.25 -14.32 -4.10
N LYS A 148 11.65 -15.00 -5.19
CA LYS A 148 10.98 -16.22 -5.64
C LYS A 148 11.01 -17.34 -4.60
N ILE A 149 12.16 -17.59 -3.97
CA ILE A 149 12.27 -18.60 -2.92
C ILE A 149 11.34 -18.26 -1.76
N ALA A 150 11.34 -17.00 -1.30
CA ALA A 150 10.51 -16.59 -0.17
C ALA A 150 9.02 -16.73 -0.47
N LEU A 151 8.59 -16.24 -1.62
CA LEU A 151 7.20 -16.36 -2.07
C LEU A 151 6.78 -17.82 -2.25
N ALA A 152 7.69 -18.73 -2.62
CA ALA A 152 7.35 -20.14 -2.78
C ALA A 152 6.86 -20.83 -1.48
N PHE A 153 7.12 -20.25 -0.31
CA PHE A 153 6.68 -20.82 0.98
C PHE A 153 5.32 -20.30 1.46
N CYS A 154 4.82 -19.20 0.89
CA CYS A 154 3.63 -18.52 1.41
C CYS A 154 2.61 -18.10 0.33
N ALA A 155 3.07 -17.84 -0.89
CA ALA A 155 2.24 -17.30 -1.95
C ALA A 155 1.47 -18.43 -2.66
N GLY A 156 0.18 -18.21 -2.89
CA GLY A 156 -0.63 -19.05 -3.76
C GLY A 156 -0.64 -18.52 -5.20
N ARG A 157 -1.67 -18.87 -5.96
CA ARG A 157 -1.85 -18.48 -7.37
C ARG A 157 -3.30 -18.14 -7.67
N GLY A 158 -3.48 -17.36 -8.74
CA GLY A 158 -4.81 -17.04 -9.27
C GLY A 158 -5.60 -16.05 -8.41
N PRO A 159 -5.04 -14.88 -8.04
CA PRO A 159 -5.82 -13.85 -7.37
C PRO A 159 -6.96 -13.33 -8.26
N THR A 160 -8.02 -12.89 -7.60
CA THR A 160 -9.21 -12.29 -8.20
C THR A 160 -9.05 -10.79 -8.31
N ILE A 161 -9.30 -10.24 -9.50
CA ILE A 161 -9.22 -8.81 -9.79
C ILE A 161 -10.44 -8.38 -10.60
N GLY A 162 -11.00 -7.22 -10.28
CA GLY A 162 -12.04 -6.61 -11.09
C GLY A 162 -12.82 -5.52 -10.37
N GLY A 163 -13.72 -4.88 -11.12
CA GLY A 163 -14.49 -3.75 -10.64
C GLY A 163 -15.57 -4.13 -9.64
N ASN A 164 -15.82 -3.22 -8.70
CA ASN A 164 -17.00 -3.22 -7.84
C ASN A 164 -17.64 -1.82 -7.94
N PRO A 165 -18.84 -1.66 -8.55
CA PRO A 165 -19.42 -0.34 -8.83
C PRO A 165 -19.61 0.54 -7.60
N GLU A 166 -20.03 -0.05 -6.48
CA GLU A 166 -20.23 0.62 -5.21
C GLU A 166 -18.89 1.11 -4.63
N ALA A 167 -17.89 0.23 -4.56
CA ALA A 167 -16.55 0.54 -4.08
C ALA A 167 -15.85 1.57 -4.98
N ARG A 168 -15.96 1.45 -6.31
CA ARG A 168 -15.42 2.42 -7.27
C ARG A 168 -15.99 3.82 -7.00
N LYS A 169 -17.31 3.94 -6.90
CA LYS A 169 -17.96 5.22 -6.62
C LYS A 169 -17.49 5.81 -5.28
N ALA A 170 -17.52 5.01 -4.22
CA ALA A 170 -17.11 5.45 -2.89
C ALA A 170 -15.63 5.86 -2.84
N SER A 171 -14.75 5.10 -3.50
CA SER A 171 -13.32 5.39 -3.55
C SER A 171 -12.96 6.66 -4.31
N PHE A 172 -13.68 6.97 -5.38
CA PHE A 172 -13.46 8.21 -6.14
C PHE A 172 -13.98 9.43 -5.38
N GLU A 173 -15.11 9.28 -4.68
CA GLU A 173 -15.60 10.31 -3.77
C GLU A 173 -14.62 10.55 -2.62
N PHE A 174 -14.13 9.49 -1.98
CA PHE A 174 -13.11 9.57 -0.94
C PHE A 174 -11.85 10.26 -1.45
N ALA A 175 -11.28 9.79 -2.57
CA ALA A 175 -10.06 10.35 -3.14
C ALA A 175 -10.20 11.83 -3.45
N ARG A 176 -11.31 12.24 -4.06
CA ARG A 176 -11.58 13.66 -4.34
C ARG A 176 -11.64 14.48 -3.06
N ASN A 177 -12.31 13.99 -2.03
CA ASN A 177 -12.44 14.70 -0.75
C ASN A 177 -11.08 14.81 -0.05
N PHE A 178 -10.33 13.72 0.03
CA PHE A 178 -8.98 13.67 0.60
C PHE A 178 -8.03 14.67 -0.08
N MET A 179 -8.02 14.69 -1.42
CA MET A 179 -7.20 15.67 -2.17
C MET A 179 -7.69 17.10 -1.95
N THR A 180 -9.01 17.31 -1.89
CA THR A 180 -9.57 18.64 -1.63
C THR A 180 -9.16 19.16 -0.26
N GLU A 181 -9.19 18.30 0.75
CA GLU A 181 -8.85 18.64 2.12
C GLU A 181 -7.38 19.00 2.27
N HIS A 182 -6.47 18.24 1.67
CA HIS A 182 -5.04 18.37 1.96
C HIS A 182 -4.23 19.21 0.96
N ILE A 183 -4.72 19.44 -0.27
CA ILE A 183 -3.93 20.19 -1.28
C ILE A 183 -4.67 21.34 -1.98
N SER A 184 -5.97 21.57 -1.73
CA SER A 184 -6.73 22.61 -2.46
C SER A 184 -6.73 24.02 -1.84
N ARG A 185 -6.22 24.19 -0.61
CA ARG A 185 -6.24 25.48 0.11
C ARG A 185 -4.91 26.17 0.11
#